data_AF-A0A6P3J7D6-F1
#
_entry.id   AF-A0A6P3J7D6-F1
#
_cell.length_a   1.000
_cell.length_b   1.000
_cell.length_c   1.000
_cell.angle_alpha   90.00
_cell.angle_beta   90.00
_cell.angle_gamma   90.00
#
_symmetry.space_group_name_H-M   'P 1'
#
loop_
_entity.id
_entity.type
_entity.pdbx_description
1 polymer ?
#
loop_
_entity_poly.entity_id
_entity_poly.type
_entity_poly.pdbx_seq_one_letter_code
_entity_poly.pdbx_strand_id
1 'polypeptide(L)'
;MKTGAVFVLLAFLVMGLEMARTQVSLVEGQQELGFCPEVPEGTVGICVEMCSGDDSCPEGMKCCSNGCGHVCKTAVFRKVGSGGLGKAGLNSD
;
A
#
# COMPACT_ATOMS: atom_id res chain seq x y z
N MET A 1 -23.42 -16.55 -42.93
CA MET A 1 -22.70 -15.24 -42.82
C MET A 1 -23.07 -14.46 -41.55
N LYS A 2 -24.35 -14.36 -41.17
CA LYS A 2 -24.78 -13.56 -40.00
C LYS A 2 -24.37 -14.13 -38.63
N THR A 3 -24.40 -15.44 -38.45
CA THR A 3 -23.97 -16.11 -37.21
C THR A 3 -22.48 -15.93 -36.93
N GLY A 4 -21.63 -16.00 -37.96
CA GLY A 4 -20.19 -15.78 -37.81
C GLY A 4 -19.85 -14.39 -37.27
N ALA A 5 -20.52 -13.35 -37.76
CA ALA A 5 -20.35 -11.99 -37.25
C ALA A 5 -20.77 -11.85 -35.78
N VAL A 6 -21.86 -12.53 -35.38
CA VAL A 6 -22.32 -12.55 -33.99
C VAL A 6 -21.29 -13.24 -33.08
N PHE A 7 -20.72 -14.37 -33.49
CA PHE A 7 -19.67 -15.05 -32.71
C PHE A 7 -18.41 -14.20 -32.55
N VAL A 8 -17.98 -13.52 -33.61
CA VAL A 8 -16.83 -12.62 -33.58
C VAL A 8 -17.08 -11.43 -32.63
N LEU A 9 -18.27 -10.81 -32.69
CA LEU A 9 -18.64 -9.72 -31.79
C LEU A 9 -18.69 -10.16 -30.32
N LEU A 10 -19.27 -11.33 -30.03
CA LEU A 10 -19.31 -11.89 -28.67
C LEU A 10 -17.90 -12.14 -28.13
N ALA A 11 -16.99 -12.68 -28.95
CA ALA A 11 -15.61 -12.90 -28.56
C ALA A 11 -14.87 -11.59 -28.23
N PHE A 12 -15.06 -10.52 -29.02
CA PHE A 12 -14.47 -9.21 -28.73
C PHE A 12 -15.02 -8.58 -27.45
N LEU A 13 -16.32 -8.71 -27.17
CA LEU A 13 -16.92 -8.18 -25.95
C LEU A 13 -16.42 -8.91 -24.70
N VAL A 14 -16.24 -10.25 -24.79
CA VAL A 14 -15.66 -11.06 -23.71
C VAL A 14 -14.19 -10.68 -23.49
N MET A 15 -13.36 -10.67 -24.55
CA MET A 15 -11.95 -10.31 -24.43
C MET A 15 -11.75 -8.85 -23.97
N GLY A 16 -12.60 -7.91 -24.41
CA GLY A 16 -12.54 -6.50 -24.02
C GLY A 16 -12.91 -6.24 -22.56
N LEU A 17 -13.88 -7.01 -22.01
CA LEU A 17 -14.25 -6.90 -20.61
C LEU A 17 -13.18 -7.51 -19.68
N GLU A 18 -12.45 -8.54 -20.13
CA GLU A 18 -11.28 -9.08 -19.43
C GLU A 18 -10.13 -8.05 -19.35
N MET A 19 -9.89 -7.28 -20.42
CA MET A 19 -8.87 -6.22 -20.45
C MET A 19 -9.21 -5.02 -19.55
N ALA A 20 -10.48 -4.86 -19.16
CA ALA A 20 -10.90 -3.87 -18.16
C ALA A 20 -10.72 -4.38 -16.71
N ARG A 21 -10.62 -5.69 -16.51
CA ARG A 21 -10.50 -6.31 -15.17
C ARG A 21 -9.09 -6.25 -14.60
N THR A 22 -8.07 -5.99 -15.42
CA THR A 22 -6.70 -5.78 -14.95
C THR A 22 -6.42 -4.34 -14.50
N GLN A 23 -7.43 -3.45 -14.44
CA GLN A 23 -7.28 -2.09 -13.89
C GLN A 23 -8.29 -1.72 -12.79
N VAL A 24 -8.99 -2.69 -12.19
CA VAL A 24 -9.69 -2.45 -10.91
C VAL A 24 -8.75 -2.71 -9.73
N SER A 25 -7.54 -2.17 -9.79
CA SER A 25 -6.64 -2.03 -8.63
C SER A 25 -6.56 -0.56 -8.19
N LEU A 26 -7.61 0.24 -8.47
CA LEU A 26 -7.75 1.58 -7.87
C LEU A 26 -8.06 1.53 -6.35
N VAL A 27 -8.10 0.31 -5.77
CA VAL A 27 -8.18 0.07 -4.33
C VAL A 27 -7.04 -0.87 -3.90
N GLU A 28 -5.84 -0.71 -4.48
CA GLU A 28 -4.60 -1.23 -3.86
C GLU A 28 -3.72 -0.06 -3.37
N GLY A 29 -4.35 1.11 -3.15
CA GLY A 29 -3.71 2.31 -2.64
C GLY A 29 -3.94 2.55 -1.14
N GLN A 30 -4.42 1.55 -0.39
CA GLN A 30 -4.60 1.67 1.07
C GLN A 30 -3.46 1.07 1.90
N GLN A 31 -2.61 0.20 1.34
CA GLN A 31 -1.42 -0.27 2.05
C GLN A 31 -0.33 0.81 2.18
N GLU A 32 -0.37 1.84 1.33
CA GLU A 32 0.54 2.99 1.41
C GLU A 32 0.06 4.11 2.35
N LEU A 33 -1.20 4.08 2.81
CA LEU A 33 -1.69 5.06 3.77
C LEU A 33 -1.19 4.67 5.16
N GLY A 34 -0.32 5.51 5.73
CA GLY A 34 0.17 5.36 7.09
C GLY A 34 1.70 5.24 7.18
N PHE A 35 2.22 5.52 8.36
CA PHE A 35 3.65 5.54 8.65
C PHE A 35 3.99 4.57 9.77
N CYS A 36 5.27 4.20 9.86
CA CYS A 36 5.78 3.53 11.04
C CYS A 36 5.65 4.45 12.26
N PRO A 37 5.26 3.91 13.43
CA PRO A 37 5.26 4.70 14.66
C PRO A 37 6.68 5.15 14.97
N GLU A 38 6.80 6.34 15.57
CA GLU A 38 8.07 6.86 16.03
C GLU A 38 8.62 5.96 17.15
N VAL A 39 9.87 5.53 17.00
CA VAL A 39 10.58 4.70 17.96
C VAL A 39 11.69 5.55 18.58
N PRO A 40 11.91 5.51 19.91
CA PRO A 40 12.99 6.25 20.55
C PRO A 40 14.34 5.94 19.92
N GLU A 41 15.15 6.97 19.69
CA GLU A 41 16.51 6.81 19.17
C GLU A 41 17.35 5.88 20.05
N GLY A 42 18.19 5.05 19.42
CA GLY A 42 19.01 4.06 20.11
C GLY A 42 18.26 2.79 20.53
N THR A 43 16.99 2.65 20.19
CA THR A 43 16.28 1.37 20.37
C THR A 43 16.83 0.36 19.35
N VAL A 44 17.43 -0.71 19.85
CA VAL A 44 17.85 -1.86 19.03
C VAL A 44 17.02 -3.07 19.45
N GLY A 45 16.14 -3.50 18.57
CA GLY A 45 15.34 -4.70 18.74
C GLY A 45 16.12 -5.97 18.39
N ILE A 46 15.41 -7.09 18.43
CA ILE A 46 15.98 -8.38 18.02
C ILE A 46 16.26 -8.34 16.51
N CYS A 47 17.46 -8.80 16.13
CA CYS A 47 17.93 -8.91 14.76
C CYS A 47 17.27 -10.08 14.01
N VAL A 48 15.96 -9.99 13.81
CA VAL A 48 15.17 -10.99 13.07
C VAL A 48 14.26 -10.26 12.09
N GLU A 49 14.23 -10.76 10.86
CA GLU A 49 13.30 -10.32 9.82
C GLU A 49 11.98 -11.08 9.95
N MET A 50 11.01 -10.48 10.64
CA MET A 50 9.66 -11.06 10.75
C MET A 50 8.77 -10.69 9.56
N CYS A 51 9.15 -9.66 8.80
CA CYS A 51 8.46 -9.21 7.59
C CYS A 51 9.49 -8.66 6.60
N SER A 52 9.18 -8.70 5.30
CA SER A 52 10.02 -8.12 4.24
C SER A 52 9.42 -6.89 3.57
N GLY A 53 8.15 -6.58 3.88
CA GLY A 53 7.41 -5.44 3.35
C GLY A 53 6.03 -5.36 4.01
N ASP A 54 5.31 -4.26 3.75
CA ASP A 54 4.00 -4.01 4.35
C ASP A 54 2.98 -5.12 4.01
N ASP A 55 3.10 -5.73 2.82
CA ASP A 55 2.27 -6.85 2.36
C ASP A 55 2.49 -8.14 3.16
N SER A 56 3.61 -8.25 3.86
CA SER A 56 3.88 -9.38 4.76
C SER A 56 3.14 -9.25 6.09
N CYS A 57 2.57 -8.08 6.37
CA CYS A 57 1.88 -7.78 7.61
C CYS A 57 0.35 -7.85 7.43
N PRO A 58 -0.40 -8.10 8.52
CA PRO A 58 -1.86 -8.00 8.50
C PRO A 58 -2.35 -6.61 8.08
N GLU A 59 -3.61 -6.52 7.65
CA GLU A 59 -4.24 -5.27 7.25
C GLU A 59 -4.09 -4.18 8.34
N GLY A 60 -3.73 -2.95 7.92
CA GLY A 60 -3.52 -1.82 8.83
C GLY A 60 -2.19 -1.84 9.60
N MET A 61 -1.26 -2.74 9.26
CA MET A 61 0.08 -2.77 9.82
C MET A 61 1.15 -2.44 8.76
N LYS A 62 2.31 -2.00 9.22
CA LYS A 62 3.49 -1.72 8.39
C LYS A 62 4.70 -2.50 8.90
N CYS A 63 5.56 -2.87 7.96
CA CYS A 63 6.81 -3.54 8.25
C CYS A 63 7.88 -2.50 8.59
N CYS A 64 8.18 -2.38 9.89
CA CYS A 64 8.99 -1.30 10.41
C CYS A 64 10.31 -1.83 10.96
N SER A 65 11.40 -1.09 10.69
CA SER A 65 12.70 -1.39 11.30
C SER A 65 12.62 -1.18 12.82
N ASN A 66 13.16 -2.13 13.57
CA ASN A 66 13.35 -2.02 15.01
C ASN A 66 14.79 -1.62 15.39
N GLY A 67 15.58 -1.14 14.43
CA GLY A 67 17.00 -0.82 14.61
C GLY A 67 17.97 -1.96 14.28
N CYS A 68 17.51 -3.21 14.14
CA CYS A 68 18.34 -4.32 13.63
C CYS A 68 17.65 -5.16 12.55
N GLY A 69 16.38 -5.51 12.73
CA GLY A 69 15.56 -6.17 11.72
C GLY A 69 14.17 -5.54 11.60
N HIS A 70 13.23 -6.24 10.97
CA HIS A 70 11.89 -5.71 10.73
C HIS A 70 10.78 -6.49 11.44
N VAL A 71 9.81 -5.73 11.94
CA VAL A 71 8.64 -6.26 12.65
C VAL A 71 7.38 -5.51 12.22
N CYS A 72 6.26 -6.22 12.18
CA CYS A 72 4.96 -5.60 11.91
C CYS A 72 4.54 -4.70 13.10
N LYS A 73 4.20 -3.45 12.80
CA LYS A 73 3.66 -2.48 13.76
C LYS A 73 2.37 -1.88 13.22
N THR A 74 1.47 -1.50 14.12
CA THR A 74 0.25 -0.78 13.74
C THR A 74 0.62 0.53 13.04
N ALA A 75 0.03 0.76 11.85
CA ALA A 75 0.25 1.98 11.08
C ALA A 75 -0.28 3.20 11.84
N VAL A 76 0.46 4.33 11.79
CA VAL A 76 -0.04 5.62 12.26
C VAL A 76 -0.50 6.46 11.07
N PHE A 77 -1.72 7.01 11.16
CA PHE A 77 -2.29 7.85 10.11
C PHE A 77 -2.29 9.30 10.57
N ARG A 78 -1.66 10.18 9.80
CA ARG A 78 -1.83 11.63 10.03
C ARG A 78 -3.25 11.98 9.64
N LYS A 79 -4.07 12.44 10.60
CA LYS A 79 -5.33 13.10 10.29
C LYS A 79 -5.00 14.34 9.47
N VAL A 80 -5.30 14.32 8.17
CA VAL A 80 -5.30 15.53 7.36
C VAL A 80 -6.50 16.36 7.83
N GLY A 81 -6.24 17.26 8.78
CA GLY A 81 -7.20 18.29 9.15
C GLY A 81 -7.46 19.15 7.92
N SER A 82 -8.72 19.24 7.51
CA SER A 82 -9.15 20.17 6.48
C SER A 82 -9.01 21.60 7.03
N GLY A 83 -7.84 22.21 6.83
CA GLY A 83 -7.51 23.58 7.24
C GLY A 83 -6.42 23.68 8.31
N GLY A 84 -5.31 24.31 7.96
CA GLY A 84 -4.34 24.83 8.94
C GLY A 84 -2.88 24.57 8.60
N LEU A 85 -2.21 25.63 8.16
CA LEU A 85 -0.77 25.79 7.98
C LEU A 85 0.06 25.17 9.14
N GLY A 86 0.91 24.19 8.84
CA GLY A 86 1.77 23.50 9.82
C GLY A 86 3.20 23.33 9.29
N LYS A 87 4.05 24.28 9.69
CA LYS A 87 5.49 24.49 9.45
C LYS A 87 6.30 23.30 8.90
N ALA A 88 6.99 23.56 7.80
CA ALA A 88 8.21 22.83 7.43
C ALA A 88 9.26 23.04 8.53
N GLY A 89 9.65 21.95 9.20
CA GLY A 89 10.81 21.90 10.08
C GLY A 89 11.93 21.14 9.39
N LEU A 90 12.61 21.78 8.45
CA LEU A 90 13.95 21.39 8.02
C LEU A 90 14.92 22.03 9.01
N ASN A 91 15.50 21.23 9.91
CA ASN A 91 16.82 21.50 10.51
C ASN A 91 17.31 20.22 11.21
N SER A 92 18.43 19.68 10.75
CA SER A 92 19.37 18.93 11.58
C SER A 92 20.73 19.13 10.92
N ASP A 93 21.55 19.90 11.63
CA ASP A 93 22.97 20.16 11.38
C ASP A 93 23.79 18.86 11.18
#